data_AF-A0A7N5KNY6-F1
#
_entry.id   AF-A0A7N5KNY6-F1
#
_cell.length_a   1.000
_cell.length_b   1.000
_cell.length_c   1.000
_cell.angle_alpha   90.00
_cell.angle_beta   90.00
_cell.angle_gamma   90.00
#
_symmetry.space_group_name_H-M   'P 1'
#
loop_
_entity.id
_entity.type
_entity.pdbx_description
1 polymer ?
#
loop_
_entity_poly.entity_id
_entity_poly.type
_entity_poly.pdbx_seq_one_letter_code
_entity_poly.pdbx_strand_id
1 'polypeptide(L)'
;MIPVRQKFIDILEKAMKEGEQMTPEEMLFTYEGVVYPTTLCNPEQFKAMETFQARSDDVLLAGYCKSGTNWVGQIVTDLVITSAKKHEPHKLNEKLLLAEIPYLEIGDTEKYKRMHTYPSRRVMFTHLRPDKFPPSIFKNKAKVLMLIRNPKDVAASFFHFSNNFNPYPPYDTFEEFFRALMIGKMPWGSYIEYLCVWNKYYIDKENVLPITYEEIKENPALGAKKISTFLGLNLNEEDFQGVAERSSFKTMKENSKTTHGEFGDVLFRKGGISDWKTLFSEANNQEMDTIFKERLEGTKVGEMIKYDRYCKA
;
A
#
# COMPACT_ATOMS: atom_id res chain seq x y z
N MET A 1 13.64 -2.62 20.87
CA MET A 1 13.57 -3.77 19.93
C MET A 1 12.33 -3.56 19.07
N ILE A 2 12.46 -3.47 17.74
CA ILE A 2 11.30 -3.34 16.84
C ILE A 2 10.58 -4.70 16.83
N PRO A 3 9.28 -4.79 17.13
CA PRO A 3 8.61 -6.09 17.12
C PRO A 3 8.53 -6.64 15.69
N VAL A 4 8.83 -7.93 15.53
CA VAL A 4 8.99 -8.62 14.24
C VAL A 4 7.64 -9.09 13.71
N ARG A 5 7.36 -8.86 12.43
CA ARG A 5 6.15 -9.36 11.73
C ARG A 5 6.36 -10.80 11.25
N GLN A 6 6.64 -11.74 12.15
CA GLN A 6 7.10 -13.09 11.77
C GLN A 6 6.13 -13.78 10.79
N LYS A 7 4.83 -13.77 11.09
CA LYS A 7 3.82 -14.38 10.22
C LYS A 7 3.79 -13.79 8.80
N PHE A 8 4.04 -12.48 8.68
CA PHE A 8 4.12 -11.82 7.38
C PHE A 8 5.36 -12.26 6.61
N ILE A 9 6.51 -12.37 7.30
CA ILE A 9 7.77 -12.88 6.72
C ILE A 9 7.57 -14.30 6.21
N ASP A 10 7.03 -15.20 7.05
CA ASP A 10 6.83 -16.61 6.70
C ASP A 10 5.98 -16.78 5.43
N ILE A 11 4.94 -15.94 5.27
CA ILE A 11 4.06 -15.97 4.10
C ILE A 11 4.75 -15.43 2.85
N LEU A 12 5.52 -14.36 2.98
CA LEU A 12 6.26 -13.83 1.84
C LEU A 12 7.33 -14.80 1.36
N GLU A 13 8.09 -15.41 2.28
CA GLU A 13 9.11 -16.42 1.95
C GLU A 13 8.48 -17.64 1.30
N LYS A 14 7.37 -18.15 1.84
CA LYS A 14 6.60 -19.24 1.24
C LYS A 14 6.13 -18.87 -0.18
N ALA A 15 5.52 -17.70 -0.33
CA ALA A 15 5.00 -17.24 -1.61
C ALA A 15 6.10 -17.08 -2.67
N MET A 16 7.27 -16.57 -2.28
CA MET A 16 8.44 -16.44 -3.15
C MET A 16 8.93 -17.81 -3.61
N LYS A 17 9.06 -18.77 -2.70
CA LYS A 17 9.48 -20.14 -3.01
C LYS A 17 8.50 -20.88 -3.92
N GLU A 18 7.20 -20.70 -3.72
CA GLU A 18 6.16 -21.27 -4.58
C GLU A 18 6.19 -20.61 -5.98
N GLY A 19 6.37 -19.29 -6.04
CA GLY A 19 6.46 -18.55 -7.30
C GLY A 19 7.64 -18.98 -8.19
N GLU A 20 8.79 -19.36 -7.60
CA GLU A 20 9.94 -19.89 -8.35
C GLU A 20 9.64 -21.16 -9.16
N GLN A 21 8.59 -21.89 -8.80
CA GLN A 21 8.19 -23.13 -9.46
C GLN A 21 7.03 -22.93 -10.45
N MET A 22 6.52 -21.70 -10.59
CA MET A 22 5.38 -21.37 -11.43
C MET A 22 5.83 -20.79 -12.77
N THR A 23 5.04 -21.06 -13.81
CA THR A 23 5.09 -20.29 -15.07
C THR A 23 4.48 -18.88 -14.86
N PRO A 24 4.85 -17.88 -15.69
CA PRO A 24 4.23 -16.56 -15.64
C PRO A 24 2.69 -16.58 -15.66
N GLU A 25 2.09 -17.51 -16.40
CA GLU A 25 0.64 -17.68 -16.48
C GLU A 25 0.02 -18.22 -15.19
N GLU A 26 0.73 -19.07 -14.43
CA GLU A 26 0.27 -19.65 -13.17
C GLU A 26 0.41 -18.68 -11.98
N MET A 27 1.35 -17.73 -12.07
CA MET A 27 1.60 -16.73 -11.01
C MET A 27 0.41 -15.80 -10.76
N LEU A 28 -0.50 -15.67 -11.73
CA LEU A 28 -1.64 -14.76 -11.67
C LEU A 28 -2.96 -15.50 -11.89
N PHE A 29 -4.00 -15.08 -11.17
CA PHE A 29 -5.38 -15.51 -11.41
C PHE A 29 -6.31 -14.31 -11.51
N THR A 30 -7.47 -14.49 -12.14
CA THR A 30 -8.50 -13.44 -12.23
C THR A 30 -9.65 -13.76 -11.28
N TYR A 31 -10.04 -12.78 -10.46
CA TYR A 31 -11.21 -12.85 -9.58
C TYR A 31 -12.05 -11.58 -9.77
N GLU A 32 -13.34 -11.76 -10.08
CA GLU A 32 -14.28 -10.65 -10.35
C GLU A 32 -13.75 -9.58 -11.33
N GLY A 33 -13.04 -10.04 -12.38
CA GLY A 33 -12.50 -9.18 -13.44
C GLY A 33 -11.22 -8.42 -13.07
N VAL A 34 -10.59 -8.74 -11.93
CA VAL A 34 -9.30 -8.15 -11.51
C VAL A 34 -8.25 -9.24 -11.37
N VAL A 35 -7.01 -8.93 -11.78
CA VAL A 35 -5.87 -9.84 -11.72
C VAL A 35 -5.23 -9.80 -10.33
N TYR A 36 -4.89 -10.96 -9.77
CA TYR A 36 -4.28 -11.11 -8.45
C TYR A 36 -3.15 -12.14 -8.46
N PRO A 37 -2.17 -12.02 -7.54
CA PRO A 37 -1.07 -12.97 -7.42
C PRO A 37 -1.51 -14.26 -6.70
N THR A 38 -1.34 -15.41 -7.37
CA THR A 38 -1.81 -16.74 -6.93
C THR A 38 -1.24 -17.17 -5.59
N THR A 39 0.03 -16.85 -5.31
CA THR A 39 0.70 -17.26 -4.07
C THR A 39 0.38 -16.37 -2.86
N LEU A 40 -0.34 -15.26 -3.06
CA LEU A 40 -0.66 -14.31 -1.98
C LEU A 40 -2.17 -14.14 -1.76
N CYS A 41 -2.97 -14.31 -2.81
CA CYS A 41 -4.42 -14.14 -2.80
C CYS A 41 -5.11 -15.41 -3.30
N ASN A 42 -6.34 -15.67 -2.86
CA ASN A 42 -7.17 -16.74 -3.40
C ASN A 42 -8.67 -16.41 -3.25
N PRO A 43 -9.55 -17.05 -4.05
CA PRO A 43 -11.00 -16.81 -3.99
C PRO A 43 -11.63 -17.07 -2.61
N GLU A 44 -11.20 -18.10 -1.90
CA GLU A 44 -11.71 -18.44 -0.56
C GLU A 44 -11.40 -17.33 0.44
N GLN A 45 -10.22 -16.72 0.34
CA GLN A 45 -9.82 -15.58 1.16
C GLN A 45 -10.71 -14.37 0.90
N PHE A 46 -10.98 -14.05 -0.37
CA PHE A 46 -11.86 -12.93 -0.72
C PHE A 46 -13.27 -13.12 -0.15
N LYS A 47 -13.84 -14.33 -0.25
CA LYS A 47 -15.13 -14.65 0.36
C LYS A 47 -15.09 -14.54 1.89
N ALA A 48 -14.05 -15.05 2.54
CA ALA A 48 -13.88 -14.93 3.98
C ALA A 48 -13.73 -13.46 4.42
N MET A 49 -13.09 -12.62 3.59
CA MET A 49 -12.88 -11.19 3.84
C MET A 49 -14.19 -10.42 3.99
N GLU A 50 -15.25 -10.83 3.31
CA GLU A 50 -16.58 -10.21 3.44
C GLU A 50 -17.13 -10.28 4.86
N THR A 51 -16.71 -11.28 5.65
CA THR A 51 -17.10 -11.42 7.06
C THR A 51 -16.42 -10.40 7.97
N PHE A 52 -15.36 -9.74 7.49
CA PHE A 52 -14.61 -8.76 8.27
C PHE A 52 -15.50 -7.62 8.76
N GLN A 53 -15.48 -7.39 10.07
CA GLN A 53 -16.19 -6.28 10.71
C GLN A 53 -15.20 -5.20 11.13
N ALA A 54 -15.20 -4.09 10.40
CA ALA A 54 -14.44 -2.90 10.74
C ALA A 54 -15.02 -2.21 11.98
N ARG A 55 -14.16 -1.54 12.74
CA ARG A 55 -14.50 -0.69 13.87
C ARG A 55 -14.31 0.77 13.46
N SER A 56 -15.01 1.69 14.11
CA SER A 56 -14.93 3.12 13.77
C SER A 56 -13.55 3.74 14.02
N ASP A 57 -12.78 3.14 14.93
CA ASP A 57 -11.41 3.56 15.21
C ASP A 57 -10.38 2.89 14.31
N ASP A 58 -10.69 1.79 13.63
CA ASP A 58 -9.73 1.09 12.76
C ASP A 58 -9.12 2.01 11.71
N VAL A 59 -7.85 1.75 11.36
CA VAL A 59 -7.14 2.43 10.29
C VAL A 59 -6.91 1.48 9.12
N LEU A 60 -7.36 1.89 7.93
CA LEU A 60 -7.05 1.24 6.67
C LEU A 60 -6.14 2.14 5.81
N LEU A 61 -4.90 1.73 5.56
CA LEU A 61 -4.05 2.34 4.53
C LEU A 61 -4.32 1.65 3.20
N ALA A 62 -5.06 2.33 2.33
CA ALA A 62 -5.33 1.87 0.98
C ALA A 62 -4.36 2.54 0.01
N GLY A 63 -3.56 1.76 -0.70
CA GLY A 63 -2.70 2.27 -1.75
C GLY A 63 -2.42 1.18 -2.76
N TYR A 64 -2.41 1.50 -4.05
CA TYR A 64 -2.08 0.52 -5.09
C TYR A 64 -0.67 -0.06 -4.89
N CYS A 65 -0.42 -1.25 -5.44
CA CYS A 65 0.90 -1.87 -5.33
C CYS A 65 2.00 -0.88 -5.76
N LYS A 66 3.05 -0.76 -4.93
CA LYS A 66 4.20 0.13 -5.17
C LYS A 66 3.95 1.63 -5.06
N SER A 67 2.79 2.05 -4.54
CA SER A 67 2.54 3.46 -4.19
C SER A 67 3.24 3.93 -2.89
N GLY A 68 3.94 3.03 -2.18
CA GLY A 68 4.66 3.35 -0.95
C GLY A 68 3.99 2.88 0.34
N THR A 69 3.05 1.92 0.25
CA THR A 69 2.33 1.34 1.38
C THR A 69 3.25 0.81 2.49
N ASN A 70 4.43 0.28 2.18
CA ASN A 70 5.39 -0.16 3.19
C ASN A 70 5.89 1.01 4.07
N TRP A 71 6.33 2.09 3.42
CA TRP A 71 6.89 3.25 4.12
C TRP A 71 5.84 4.02 4.90
N VAL A 72 4.72 4.35 4.24
CA VAL A 72 3.60 5.06 4.89
C VAL A 72 2.95 4.16 5.94
N GLY A 73 2.91 2.85 5.71
CA GLY A 73 2.45 1.87 6.70
C GLY A 73 3.28 1.89 7.97
N GLN A 74 4.61 2.00 7.86
CA GLN A 74 5.50 2.17 9.01
C GLN A 74 5.19 3.47 9.77
N ILE A 75 5.02 4.59 9.06
CA ILE A 75 4.65 5.88 9.68
C ILE A 75 3.33 5.75 10.46
N VAL A 76 2.31 5.16 9.85
CA VAL A 76 0.98 4.99 10.46
C VAL A 76 1.06 4.08 11.68
N THR A 77 1.73 2.94 11.57
CA THR A 77 1.93 2.01 12.68
C THR A 77 2.67 2.67 13.83
N ASP A 78 3.76 3.41 13.55
CA ASP A 78 4.53 4.11 14.57
C ASP A 78 3.73 5.21 15.26
N LEU A 79 2.94 6.00 14.52
CA LEU A 79 2.04 6.98 15.13
C LEU A 79 1.04 6.34 16.09
N VAL A 80 0.43 5.21 15.69
CA VAL A 80 -0.51 4.47 16.53
C VAL A 80 0.17 3.95 17.80
N ILE A 81 1.35 3.33 17.67
CA ILE A 81 2.11 2.80 18.80
C ILE A 81 2.59 3.92 19.72
N THR A 82 3.17 4.99 19.18
CA THR A 82 3.64 6.14 19.97
C THR A 82 2.50 6.78 20.75
N SER A 83 1.35 7.00 20.11
CA SER A 83 0.16 7.55 20.79
C SER A 83 -0.34 6.62 21.89
N ALA A 84 -0.42 5.32 21.62
CA ALA A 84 -0.87 4.33 22.61
C ALA A 84 0.09 4.26 23.81
N LYS A 85 1.42 4.29 23.59
CA LYS A 85 2.42 4.31 24.67
C LYS A 85 2.26 5.52 25.59
N LYS A 86 1.93 6.68 25.02
CA LYS A 86 1.85 7.95 25.74
C LYS A 86 0.55 8.10 26.54
N HIS A 87 -0.57 7.65 25.98
CA HIS A 87 -1.90 7.97 26.53
C HIS A 87 -2.70 6.75 26.98
N GLU A 88 -2.44 5.57 26.41
CA GLU A 88 -3.22 4.36 26.68
C GLU A 88 -2.33 3.09 26.75
N PRO A 89 -1.22 3.08 27.53
CA PRO A 89 -0.24 1.99 27.48
C PRO A 89 -0.83 0.63 27.88
N HIS A 90 -1.86 0.63 28.72
CA HIS A 90 -2.57 -0.58 29.14
C HIS A 90 -3.44 -1.22 28.03
N LYS A 91 -3.77 -0.47 26.97
CA LYS A 91 -4.51 -0.98 25.79
C LYS A 91 -3.56 -1.48 24.71
N LEU A 92 -2.27 -1.11 24.78
CA LEU A 92 -1.29 -1.47 23.78
C LEU A 92 -0.84 -2.93 23.96
N ASN A 93 -1.11 -3.73 22.93
CA ASN A 93 -0.46 -5.02 22.75
C ASN A 93 0.31 -4.99 21.42
N GLU A 94 1.57 -4.53 21.46
CA GLU A 94 2.41 -4.40 20.25
C GLU A 94 2.56 -5.73 19.50
N LYS A 95 2.71 -6.83 20.24
CA LYS A 95 2.79 -8.16 19.65
C LYS A 95 1.54 -8.47 18.84
N LEU A 96 0.36 -8.17 19.36
CA LEU A 96 -0.91 -8.46 18.71
C LEU A 96 -1.22 -7.48 17.56
N LEU A 97 -0.83 -6.22 17.70
CA LEU A 97 -0.92 -5.22 16.61
C LEU A 97 -0.09 -5.63 15.39
N LEU A 98 1.00 -6.37 15.61
CA LEU A 98 1.94 -6.82 14.58
C LEU A 98 1.87 -8.34 14.31
N ALA A 99 0.97 -9.07 14.99
CA ALA A 99 0.88 -10.53 14.92
C ALA A 99 0.31 -11.02 13.59
N GLU A 100 -0.54 -10.22 12.96
CA GLU A 100 -1.26 -10.60 11.75
C GLU A 100 -0.69 -9.91 10.52
N ILE A 101 -0.94 -10.53 9.37
CA ILE A 101 -0.59 -9.97 8.07
C ILE A 101 -1.37 -8.66 7.89
N PRO A 102 -0.70 -7.54 7.63
CA PRO A 102 -1.39 -6.25 7.61
C PRO A 102 -2.37 -6.11 6.44
N TYR A 103 -2.14 -6.80 5.31
CA TYR A 103 -2.94 -6.68 4.08
C TYR A 103 -4.25 -7.47 4.14
N LEU A 104 -5.42 -6.82 4.06
CA LEU A 104 -6.73 -7.46 4.22
C LEU A 104 -6.93 -8.68 3.32
N GLU A 105 -6.50 -8.59 2.07
CA GLU A 105 -6.67 -9.62 1.04
C GLU A 105 -5.63 -10.76 1.06
N ILE A 106 -4.61 -10.66 1.91
CA ILE A 106 -3.51 -11.64 2.00
C ILE A 106 -3.61 -12.42 3.31
N GLY A 107 -3.48 -13.75 3.20
CA GLY A 107 -3.39 -14.65 4.35
C GLY A 107 -4.28 -15.88 4.25
N ASP A 108 -4.72 -16.34 5.42
CA ASP A 108 -5.62 -17.47 5.59
C ASP A 108 -7.04 -17.03 5.99
N THR A 109 -8.02 -17.90 5.74
CA THR A 109 -9.45 -17.57 5.89
C THR A 109 -9.85 -17.31 7.35
N GLU A 110 -9.13 -17.89 8.31
CA GLU A 110 -9.37 -17.73 9.75
C GLU A 110 -8.85 -16.39 10.30
N LYS A 111 -8.11 -15.63 9.48
CA LYS A 111 -7.60 -14.29 9.81
C LYS A 111 -8.66 -13.36 10.35
N TYR A 112 -9.80 -13.27 9.71
CA TYR A 112 -10.82 -12.29 10.09
C TYR A 112 -11.44 -12.60 11.46
N LYS A 113 -11.50 -13.89 11.83
CA LYS A 113 -11.89 -14.32 13.18
C LYS A 113 -10.82 -13.94 14.21
N ARG A 114 -9.54 -14.16 13.92
CA ARG A 114 -8.44 -13.72 14.81
C ARG A 114 -8.42 -12.22 14.99
N MET A 115 -8.55 -11.45 13.91
CA MET A 115 -8.59 -9.98 13.97
C MET A 115 -9.74 -9.45 14.82
N HIS A 116 -10.82 -10.22 15.00
CA HIS A 116 -11.93 -9.82 15.87
C HIS A 116 -11.56 -9.81 17.35
N THR A 117 -10.60 -10.66 17.77
CA THR A 117 -10.14 -10.73 19.16
C THR A 117 -9.08 -9.68 19.49
N TYR A 118 -8.58 -8.95 18.49
CA TYR A 118 -7.49 -7.99 18.69
C TYR A 118 -8.00 -6.72 19.34
N PRO A 119 -7.21 -6.07 20.23
CA PRO A 119 -7.59 -4.82 20.83
C PRO A 119 -7.70 -3.74 19.76
N SER A 120 -8.56 -2.78 20.04
CA SER A 120 -8.58 -1.53 19.31
C SER A 120 -7.32 -0.72 19.67
N ARG A 121 -6.68 -0.03 18.74
CA ARG A 121 -7.05 0.20 17.32
C ARG A 121 -6.24 -0.68 16.37
N ARG A 122 -6.89 -1.27 15.37
CA ARG A 122 -6.19 -2.11 14.36
C ARG A 122 -5.68 -1.22 13.22
N VAL A 123 -4.49 -1.55 12.72
CA VAL A 123 -3.89 -0.92 11.54
C VAL A 123 -3.78 -1.97 10.45
N MET A 124 -4.44 -1.73 9.33
CA MET A 124 -4.56 -2.66 8.22
C MET A 124 -4.22 -1.96 6.92
N PHE A 125 -3.71 -2.71 5.95
CA PHE A 125 -3.34 -2.23 4.64
C PHE A 125 -4.19 -2.93 3.58
N THR A 126 -4.28 -2.35 2.39
CA THR A 126 -4.88 -3.03 1.23
C THR A 126 -4.41 -2.40 -0.08
N HIS A 127 -4.29 -3.23 -1.10
CA HIS A 127 -4.10 -2.83 -2.49
C HIS A 127 -5.41 -2.89 -3.29
N LEU A 128 -6.51 -3.35 -2.68
CA LEU A 128 -7.82 -3.42 -3.31
C LEU A 128 -8.37 -2.04 -3.69
N ARG A 129 -9.16 -2.00 -4.77
CA ARG A 129 -9.99 -0.84 -5.10
C ARG A 129 -11.10 -0.68 -4.05
N PRO A 130 -11.61 0.54 -3.81
CA PRO A 130 -12.59 0.76 -2.75
C PRO A 130 -13.94 0.09 -3.00
N ASP A 131 -14.28 -0.25 -4.25
CA ASP A 131 -15.47 -1.04 -4.59
C ASP A 131 -15.37 -2.52 -4.17
N LYS A 132 -14.16 -2.98 -3.81
CA LYS A 132 -13.87 -4.36 -3.37
C LYS A 132 -13.57 -4.48 -1.87
N PHE A 133 -13.72 -3.39 -1.11
CA PHE A 133 -13.53 -3.45 0.34
C PHE A 133 -14.68 -4.20 1.03
N PRO A 134 -14.44 -4.81 2.20
CA PRO A 134 -15.51 -5.26 3.08
C PRO A 134 -16.48 -4.10 3.34
N PRO A 135 -17.80 -4.28 3.15
CA PRO A 135 -18.78 -3.20 3.29
C PRO A 135 -18.73 -2.50 4.66
N SER A 136 -18.31 -3.22 5.70
CA SER A 136 -18.16 -2.72 7.07
C SER A 136 -17.18 -1.55 7.17
N ILE A 137 -16.16 -1.45 6.31
CA ILE A 137 -15.17 -0.35 6.31
C ILE A 137 -15.85 1.02 6.19
N PHE A 138 -16.71 1.19 5.18
CA PHE A 138 -17.43 2.44 4.98
C PHE A 138 -18.65 2.54 5.89
N LYS A 139 -19.40 1.45 6.08
CA LYS A 139 -20.60 1.43 6.94
C LYS A 139 -20.29 1.86 8.38
N ASN A 140 -19.21 1.35 8.95
CA ASN A 140 -18.81 1.63 10.33
C ASN A 140 -17.85 2.82 10.45
N LYS A 141 -17.63 3.54 9.34
CA LYS A 141 -16.80 4.76 9.27
C LYS A 141 -15.37 4.56 9.79
N ALA A 142 -14.75 3.42 9.48
CA ALA A 142 -13.32 3.22 9.75
C ALA A 142 -12.50 4.31 9.05
N LYS A 143 -11.36 4.69 9.63
CA LYS A 143 -10.48 5.74 9.10
C LYS A 143 -9.67 5.18 7.93
N VAL A 144 -9.86 5.73 6.73
CA VAL A 144 -9.17 5.29 5.53
C VAL A 144 -8.16 6.34 5.09
N LEU A 145 -6.91 5.93 4.91
CA LEU A 145 -5.87 6.73 4.26
C LEU A 145 -5.78 6.28 2.80
N MET A 146 -6.15 7.15 1.87
CA MET A 146 -6.02 6.90 0.44
C MET A 146 -4.65 7.38 -0.02
N LEU A 147 -3.71 6.46 -0.17
CA LEU A 147 -2.34 6.71 -0.60
C LEU A 147 -2.22 6.71 -2.12
N ILE A 148 -1.92 7.89 -2.65
CA ILE A 148 -1.68 8.14 -4.06
C ILE A 148 -0.19 8.35 -4.27
N ARG A 149 0.33 7.85 -5.37
CA ARG A 149 1.68 8.17 -5.87
C ARG A 149 1.59 8.48 -7.36
N ASN A 150 2.50 9.29 -7.86
CA ASN A 150 2.53 9.60 -9.28
C ASN A 150 2.63 8.31 -10.13
N PRO A 151 1.84 8.19 -11.22
CA PRO A 151 1.68 6.92 -11.95
C PRO A 151 2.96 6.46 -12.65
N LYS A 152 3.85 7.38 -13.05
CA LYS A 152 5.10 7.05 -13.70
C LYS A 152 6.10 6.40 -12.75
N ASP A 153 6.25 6.91 -11.53
CA ASP A 153 7.09 6.26 -10.51
C ASP A 153 6.47 4.97 -9.97
N VAL A 154 5.14 4.84 -9.95
CA VAL A 154 4.48 3.56 -9.67
C VAL A 154 4.91 2.53 -10.71
N ALA A 155 4.82 2.85 -12.00
CA ALA A 155 5.25 1.97 -13.08
C ALA A 155 6.73 1.58 -12.95
N ALA A 156 7.62 2.57 -12.78
CA ALA A 156 9.06 2.33 -12.62
C ALA A 156 9.37 1.45 -11.40
N SER A 157 8.71 1.72 -10.26
CA SER A 157 8.89 0.92 -9.05
C SER A 157 8.33 -0.49 -9.18
N PHE A 158 7.29 -0.69 -9.98
CA PHE A 158 6.64 -1.98 -10.16
C PHE A 158 7.38 -2.85 -11.16
N PHE A 159 7.92 -2.28 -12.25
CA PHE A 159 8.83 -3.01 -13.14
C PHE A 159 9.99 -3.66 -12.39
N HIS A 160 10.73 -2.87 -11.61
CA HIS A 160 11.83 -3.40 -10.80
C HIS A 160 11.35 -4.40 -9.74
N PHE A 161 10.15 -4.22 -9.19
CA PHE A 161 9.64 -5.13 -8.18
C PHE A 161 9.26 -6.48 -8.75
N SER A 162 8.54 -6.51 -9.87
CA SER A 162 8.16 -7.74 -10.57
C SER A 162 9.38 -8.58 -10.94
N ASN A 163 10.46 -7.95 -11.40
CA ASN A 163 11.68 -8.65 -11.79
C ASN A 163 12.54 -9.16 -10.62
N ASN A 164 12.19 -8.79 -9.39
CA ASN A 164 12.91 -9.24 -8.18
C ASN A 164 11.98 -9.93 -7.17
N PHE A 165 10.72 -10.19 -7.53
CA PHE A 165 9.72 -10.78 -6.64
C PHE A 165 8.99 -11.91 -7.35
N ASN A 166 9.46 -13.13 -7.11
CA ASN A 166 9.04 -14.35 -7.81
C ASN A 166 7.53 -14.72 -7.69
N PRO A 167 6.71 -14.15 -6.80
CA PRO A 167 5.25 -14.24 -6.92
C PRO A 167 4.65 -13.55 -8.14
N TYR A 168 5.40 -12.66 -8.80
CA TYR A 168 4.93 -11.88 -9.95
C TYR A 168 5.69 -12.28 -11.21
N PRO A 169 5.02 -12.25 -12.38
CA PRO A 169 5.69 -12.47 -13.65
C PRO A 169 6.84 -11.48 -13.85
N PRO A 170 8.05 -11.95 -14.18
CA PRO A 170 9.13 -11.07 -14.62
C PRO A 170 8.84 -10.57 -16.04
N TYR A 171 9.47 -9.45 -16.39
CA TYR A 171 9.42 -8.84 -17.71
C TYR A 171 10.83 -8.52 -18.19
N ASP A 172 11.18 -8.96 -19.39
CA ASP A 172 12.51 -8.77 -19.97
C ASP A 172 12.77 -7.28 -20.28
N THR A 173 11.74 -6.58 -20.75
CA THR A 173 11.82 -5.16 -21.12
C THR A 173 10.82 -4.29 -20.37
N PHE A 174 11.15 -3.01 -20.21
CA PHE A 174 10.21 -2.05 -19.63
C PHE A 174 8.99 -1.85 -20.53
N GLU A 175 9.15 -1.93 -21.84
CA GLU A 175 8.08 -1.80 -22.83
C GLU A 175 7.01 -2.89 -22.70
N GLU A 176 7.41 -4.16 -22.54
CA GLU A 176 6.48 -5.27 -22.32
C GLU A 176 5.73 -5.12 -21.00
N PHE A 177 6.46 -4.79 -19.93
CA PHE A 177 5.87 -4.47 -18.63
C PHE A 177 4.86 -3.33 -18.72
N PHE A 178 5.25 -2.24 -19.39
CA PHE A 178 4.42 -1.04 -19.50
C PHE A 178 3.12 -1.35 -20.23
N ARG A 179 3.15 -2.10 -21.34
CA ARG A 179 1.94 -2.55 -22.03
C ARG A 179 1.03 -3.35 -21.11
N ALA A 180 1.58 -4.30 -20.34
CA ALA A 180 0.82 -5.10 -19.39
C ALA A 180 0.18 -4.24 -18.28
N LEU A 181 0.91 -3.24 -17.76
CA LEU A 181 0.40 -2.25 -16.81
C LEU A 181 -0.77 -1.45 -17.38
N MET A 182 -0.64 -0.92 -18.60
CA MET A 182 -1.65 -0.06 -19.22
C MET A 182 -2.95 -0.81 -19.49
N ILE A 183 -2.88 -2.08 -19.90
CA ILE A 183 -4.08 -2.91 -20.11
C ILE A 183 -4.58 -3.62 -18.84
N GLY A 184 -3.99 -3.32 -17.67
CA GLY A 184 -4.46 -3.84 -16.38
C GLY A 184 -4.17 -5.33 -16.12
N LYS A 185 -3.14 -5.90 -16.76
CA LYS A 185 -2.69 -7.29 -16.54
C LYS A 185 -1.71 -7.45 -15.37
N MET A 186 -1.49 -6.39 -14.59
CA MET A 186 -0.67 -6.44 -13.38
C MET A 186 -1.49 -6.84 -12.15
N PRO A 187 -0.86 -7.41 -11.10
CA PRO A 187 -1.50 -7.61 -9.80
C PRO A 187 -2.28 -6.38 -9.32
N TRP A 188 -3.51 -6.61 -8.86
CA TRP A 188 -4.54 -5.61 -8.51
C TRP A 188 -5.07 -4.76 -9.68
N GLY A 189 -4.81 -5.15 -10.92
CA GLY A 189 -5.37 -4.53 -12.13
C GLY A 189 -4.69 -3.23 -12.52
N SER A 190 -5.43 -2.33 -13.17
CA SER A 190 -4.91 -1.03 -13.65
C SER A 190 -4.87 0.02 -12.53
N TYR A 191 -3.72 0.69 -12.37
CA TYR A 191 -3.59 1.81 -11.44
C TYR A 191 -4.43 3.03 -11.85
N ILE A 192 -4.59 3.29 -13.16
CA ILE A 192 -5.46 4.37 -13.63
C ILE A 192 -6.91 4.06 -13.27
N GLU A 193 -7.36 2.82 -13.45
CA GLU A 193 -8.70 2.41 -13.03
C GLU A 193 -8.86 2.51 -11.50
N TYR A 194 -7.84 2.10 -10.72
CA TYR A 194 -7.82 2.26 -9.27
C TYR A 194 -8.08 3.72 -8.85
N LEU A 195 -7.40 4.68 -9.49
CA LEU A 195 -7.57 6.11 -9.24
C LEU A 195 -8.95 6.62 -9.71
N CYS A 196 -9.44 6.19 -10.87
CA CYS A 196 -10.77 6.55 -11.36
C CYS A 196 -11.88 6.07 -10.41
N VAL A 197 -11.78 4.84 -9.90
CA VAL A 197 -12.74 4.30 -8.94
C VAL A 197 -12.65 5.08 -7.62
N TRP A 198 -11.45 5.36 -7.11
CA TRP A 198 -11.28 6.21 -5.93
C TRP A 198 -11.95 7.56 -6.09
N ASN A 199 -11.79 8.21 -7.24
CA ASN A 199 -12.41 9.50 -7.54
C ASN A 199 -13.94 9.47 -7.39
N LYS A 200 -14.60 8.35 -7.70
CA LYS A 200 -16.05 8.18 -7.51
C LYS A 200 -16.44 7.93 -6.04
N TYR A 201 -15.55 7.31 -5.26
CA TYR A 201 -15.89 6.85 -3.91
C TYR A 201 -15.63 7.88 -2.82
N TYR A 202 -14.59 8.71 -2.94
CA TYR A 202 -14.12 9.47 -1.79
C TYR A 202 -14.75 10.86 -1.59
N ILE A 203 -15.38 11.42 -2.63
CA ILE A 203 -15.76 12.85 -2.69
C ILE A 203 -16.61 13.31 -1.49
N ASP A 204 -17.45 12.43 -0.95
CA ASP A 204 -18.38 12.74 0.16
C ASP A 204 -18.07 11.96 1.44
N LYS A 205 -16.83 11.49 1.63
CA LYS A 205 -16.45 10.66 2.78
C LYS A 205 -15.50 11.37 3.73
N GLU A 206 -16.04 11.82 4.86
CA GLU A 206 -15.26 12.42 5.96
C GLU A 206 -14.27 11.44 6.62
N ASN A 207 -14.52 10.13 6.48
CA ASN A 207 -13.65 9.08 7.02
C ASN A 207 -12.56 8.63 6.03
N VAL A 208 -12.33 9.38 4.94
CA VAL A 208 -11.24 9.14 3.98
C VAL A 208 -10.33 10.37 3.95
N LEU A 209 -9.02 10.17 4.19
CA LEU A 209 -7.99 11.20 4.00
C LEU A 209 -7.12 10.84 2.78
N PRO A 210 -7.17 11.66 1.71
CA PRO A 210 -6.17 11.62 0.65
C PRO A 210 -4.80 12.05 1.14
N ILE A 211 -3.79 11.23 0.86
CA ILE A 211 -2.38 11.52 1.09
C ILE A 211 -1.57 11.13 -0.15
N THR A 212 -0.51 11.89 -0.44
CA THR A 212 0.39 11.56 -1.55
C THR A 212 1.75 11.14 -1.03
N TYR A 213 2.38 10.18 -1.71
CA TYR A 213 3.74 9.76 -1.42
C TYR A 213 4.71 10.95 -1.49
N GLU A 214 4.53 11.81 -2.48
CA GLU A 214 5.38 12.95 -2.77
C GLU A 214 5.32 14.01 -1.66
N GLU A 215 4.13 14.35 -1.15
CA GLU A 215 3.99 15.30 -0.04
C GLU A 215 4.63 14.78 1.25
N ILE A 216 4.41 13.49 1.57
CA ILE A 216 5.03 12.86 2.75
C ILE A 216 6.56 12.81 2.56
N LYS A 217 7.05 12.63 1.33
CA LYS A 217 8.48 12.62 1.03
C LYS A 217 9.14 13.99 1.13
N GLU A 218 8.45 15.04 0.74
CA GLU A 218 8.93 16.42 0.88
C GLU A 218 9.06 16.84 2.34
N ASN A 219 8.09 16.47 3.18
CA ASN A 219 8.16 16.75 4.62
C ASN A 219 7.52 15.63 5.44
N PRO A 220 8.31 14.61 5.85
CA PRO A 220 7.77 13.44 6.56
C PRO A 220 7.12 13.78 7.90
N ALA A 221 7.67 14.75 8.65
CA ALA A 221 7.09 15.17 9.93
C ALA A 221 5.73 15.85 9.72
N LEU A 222 5.60 16.72 8.71
CA LEU A 222 4.32 17.34 8.37
C LEU A 222 3.30 16.31 7.85
N GLY A 223 3.76 15.33 7.06
CA GLY A 223 2.94 14.19 6.62
C GLY A 223 2.44 13.36 7.81
N ALA A 224 3.32 13.05 8.76
CA ALA A 224 2.99 12.35 9.99
C ALA A 224 1.98 13.13 10.85
N LYS A 225 2.16 14.46 10.99
CA LYS A 225 1.22 15.35 11.67
C LYS A 225 -0.16 15.31 11.01
N LYS A 226 -0.24 15.46 9.68
CA LYS A 226 -1.51 15.41 8.91
C LYS A 226 -2.25 14.09 9.16
N ILE A 227 -1.54 12.96 9.11
CA ILE A 227 -2.10 11.63 9.39
C ILE A 227 -2.56 11.55 10.86
N SER A 228 -1.72 11.96 11.80
CA SER A 228 -2.02 11.96 13.24
C SER A 228 -3.31 12.73 13.56
N THR A 229 -3.46 13.94 13.02
CA THR A 229 -4.64 14.78 13.21
C THR A 229 -5.91 14.10 12.70
N PHE A 230 -5.88 13.53 11.49
CA PHE A 230 -7.02 12.83 10.92
C PHE A 230 -7.43 11.57 11.72
N LEU A 231 -6.43 10.87 12.26
CA LEU A 231 -6.60 9.71 13.12
C LEU A 231 -7.01 10.07 14.56
N GLY A 232 -7.05 11.36 14.92
CA GLY A 232 -7.40 11.82 16.26
C GLY A 232 -6.36 11.50 17.33
N LEU A 233 -5.07 11.46 16.96
CA LEU A 233 -3.99 11.10 17.88
C LEU A 233 -3.37 12.35 18.51
N ASN A 234 -3.25 12.30 19.83
CA ASN A 234 -2.72 13.38 20.64
C ASN A 234 -1.18 13.31 20.69
N LEU A 235 -0.52 13.77 19.64
CA LEU A 235 0.94 13.77 19.50
C LEU A 235 1.46 15.20 19.27
N ASN A 236 2.70 15.45 19.67
CA ASN A 236 3.36 16.76 19.53
C ASN A 236 4.41 16.75 18.41
N GLU A 237 5.03 17.91 18.15
CA GLU A 237 6.04 18.05 17.08
C GLU A 237 7.25 17.13 17.26
N GLU A 238 7.69 16.90 18.50
CA GLU A 238 8.80 15.98 18.81
C GLU A 238 8.44 14.54 18.44
N ASP A 239 7.21 14.10 18.74
CA ASP A 239 6.70 12.79 18.36
C ASP A 239 6.73 12.63 16.82
N PHE A 240 6.33 13.66 16.07
CA PHE A 240 6.33 13.64 14.60
C PHE A 240 7.74 13.59 13.99
N GLN A 241 8.68 14.36 14.55
CA GLN A 241 10.08 14.28 14.13
C GLN A 241 10.68 12.90 14.42
N GLY A 242 10.42 12.35 15.61
CA GLY A 242 10.88 11.00 15.95
C GLY A 242 10.30 9.92 15.03
N VAL A 243 9.02 10.02 14.63
CA VAL A 243 8.42 9.12 13.63
C VAL A 243 9.09 9.30 12.26
N ALA A 244 9.33 10.54 11.82
CA ALA A 244 10.00 10.85 10.56
C ALA A 244 11.43 10.26 10.50
N GLU A 245 12.18 10.35 11.59
CA GLU A 245 13.53 9.78 11.71
C GLU A 245 13.51 8.25 11.65
N ARG A 246 12.66 7.60 12.45
CA ARG A 246 12.53 6.13 12.48
C ARG A 246 12.04 5.54 11.16
N SER A 247 11.18 6.28 10.46
CA SER A 247 10.67 5.89 9.14
C SER A 247 11.56 6.37 7.99
N SER A 248 12.75 6.93 8.25
CA SER A 248 13.64 7.35 7.19
C SER A 248 14.05 6.16 6.32
N PHE A 249 14.28 6.38 5.01
CA PHE A 249 14.66 5.31 4.09
C PHE A 249 15.92 4.58 4.56
N LYS A 250 16.90 5.32 5.09
CA LYS A 250 18.14 4.75 5.66
C LYS A 250 17.82 3.81 6.82
N THR A 251 17.08 4.29 7.83
CA THR A 251 16.73 3.50 9.01
C THR A 251 15.89 2.28 8.66
N MET A 252 14.90 2.41 7.77
CA MET A 252 14.08 1.28 7.36
C MET A 252 14.86 0.25 6.54
N LYS A 253 15.78 0.70 5.67
CA LYS A 253 16.66 -0.20 4.91
C LYS A 253 17.59 -0.98 5.83
N GLU A 254 18.18 -0.32 6.83
CA GLU A 254 19.03 -0.96 7.85
C GLU A 254 18.25 -2.03 8.66
N ASN A 255 16.96 -1.79 8.93
CA ASN A 255 16.08 -2.72 9.66
C ASN A 255 15.28 -3.67 8.76
N SER A 256 15.55 -3.69 7.46
CA SER A 256 14.73 -4.42 6.48
C SER A 256 14.72 -5.92 6.72
N LYS A 257 15.88 -6.52 6.99
CA LYS A 257 16.01 -7.96 7.30
C LYS A 257 15.19 -8.37 8.53
N THR A 258 15.15 -7.53 9.57
CA THR A 258 14.38 -7.79 10.79
C THR A 258 12.87 -7.70 10.56
N THR A 259 12.44 -6.81 9.67
CA THR A 259 11.01 -6.51 9.47
C THR A 259 10.38 -7.29 8.31
N HIS A 260 11.20 -7.73 7.35
CA HIS A 260 10.78 -8.32 6.08
C HIS A 260 11.57 -9.59 5.70
N GLY A 261 12.53 -10.04 6.50
CA GLY A 261 13.40 -11.16 6.13
C GLY A 261 14.23 -10.84 4.87
N GLU A 262 14.52 -11.86 4.07
CA GLU A 262 15.28 -11.72 2.82
C GLU A 262 14.54 -10.87 1.77
N PHE A 263 13.22 -10.74 1.87
CA PHE A 263 12.42 -9.85 1.02
C PHE A 263 12.74 -8.36 1.22
N GLY A 264 13.44 -7.99 2.30
CA GLY A 264 13.91 -6.63 2.53
C GLY A 264 14.68 -6.04 1.35
N ASP A 265 15.59 -6.81 0.74
CA ASP A 265 16.46 -6.32 -0.34
C ASP A 265 15.67 -6.00 -1.62
N VAL A 266 14.57 -6.72 -1.86
CA VAL A 266 13.64 -6.50 -2.98
C VAL A 266 12.82 -5.22 -2.77
N LEU A 267 12.45 -4.92 -1.52
CA LEU A 267 11.55 -3.82 -1.19
C LEU A 267 12.25 -2.44 -1.14
N PHE A 268 13.51 -2.39 -0.69
CA PHE A 268 14.24 -1.14 -0.44
C PHE A 268 15.29 -0.80 -1.52
N ARG A 269 14.83 -0.32 -2.69
CA ARG A 269 15.68 0.01 -3.85
C ARG A 269 16.31 1.43 -3.78
N LYS A 270 15.56 2.47 -4.19
CA LYS A 270 16.04 3.88 -4.25
C LYS A 270 15.25 4.85 -3.35
N GLY A 271 13.95 4.58 -3.09
CA GLY A 271 13.12 5.39 -2.19
C GLY A 271 12.97 6.88 -2.56
N GLY A 272 13.22 7.26 -3.81
CA GLY A 272 13.11 8.62 -4.33
C GLY A 272 11.90 8.85 -5.25
N ILE A 273 11.82 10.08 -5.78
CA ILE A 273 10.81 10.54 -6.76
C ILE A 273 11.53 10.76 -8.09
N SER A 274 10.83 10.60 -9.22
CA SER A 274 11.30 10.82 -10.60
C SER A 274 12.24 9.75 -11.16
N ASP A 275 12.24 8.55 -10.60
CA ASP A 275 13.06 7.44 -11.15
C ASP A 275 12.48 6.95 -12.48
N TRP A 276 11.22 7.25 -12.77
CA TRP A 276 10.61 7.00 -14.08
C TRP A 276 11.39 7.59 -15.25
N LYS A 277 12.11 8.71 -15.05
CA LYS A 277 12.92 9.37 -16.09
C LYS A 277 14.05 8.47 -16.63
N THR A 278 14.44 7.41 -15.91
CA THR A 278 15.47 6.48 -16.36
C THR A 278 14.94 5.30 -17.17
N LEU A 279 13.62 5.09 -17.21
CA LEU A 279 12.99 3.92 -17.85
C LEU A 279 12.02 4.30 -18.98
N PHE A 280 11.32 5.43 -18.84
CA PHE A 280 10.33 5.84 -19.82
C PHE A 280 10.99 6.32 -21.11
N SER A 281 10.65 5.67 -22.23
CA SER A 281 10.83 6.24 -23.55
C SER A 281 9.88 7.42 -23.76
N GLU A 282 10.14 8.24 -24.79
CA GLU A 282 9.25 9.34 -25.16
C GLU A 282 7.83 8.85 -25.49
N ALA A 283 7.71 7.71 -26.16
CA ALA A 283 6.41 7.10 -26.48
C ALA A 283 5.64 6.66 -25.23
N ASN A 284 6.29 5.95 -24.29
CA ASN A 284 5.65 5.55 -23.03
C ASN A 284 5.22 6.78 -22.22
N ASN A 285 6.03 7.85 -22.28
CA ASN A 285 5.74 9.11 -21.62
C ASN A 285 4.48 9.78 -22.20
N GLN A 286 4.38 9.88 -23.53
CA GLN A 286 3.23 10.42 -24.24
C GLN A 286 1.95 9.59 -24.02
N GLU A 287 2.07 8.26 -23.99
CA GLU A 287 0.92 7.37 -23.74
C GLU A 287 0.35 7.56 -22.33
N MET A 288 1.22 7.60 -21.30
CA MET A 288 0.78 7.88 -19.93
C MET A 288 0.17 9.28 -19.80
N ASP A 289 0.78 10.30 -20.44
CA ASP A 289 0.26 11.67 -20.44
C ASP A 289 -1.14 11.74 -21.06
N THR A 290 -1.35 11.06 -22.18
CA THR A 290 -2.64 10.99 -22.87
C THR A 290 -3.69 10.34 -21.98
N ILE A 291 -3.38 9.18 -21.39
CA ILE A 291 -4.32 8.46 -20.54
C ILE A 291 -4.64 9.24 -19.26
N PHE A 292 -3.65 9.88 -18.63
CA PHE A 292 -3.89 10.76 -17.49
C PHE A 292 -4.85 11.89 -17.87
N LYS A 293 -4.58 12.55 -19.00
CA LYS A 293 -5.40 13.65 -19.52
C LYS A 293 -6.86 13.21 -19.73
N GLU A 294 -7.07 12.07 -20.37
CA GLU A 294 -8.41 11.57 -20.70
C GLU A 294 -9.19 11.08 -19.49
N ARG A 295 -8.51 10.53 -18.48
CA ARG A 295 -9.15 9.74 -17.41
C ARG A 295 -9.15 10.41 -16.04
N LEU A 296 -8.22 11.32 -15.79
CA LEU A 296 -7.96 11.88 -14.46
C LEU A 296 -7.83 13.41 -14.44
N GLU A 297 -7.45 14.07 -15.55
CA GLU A 297 -7.44 15.54 -15.60
C GLU A 297 -8.83 16.12 -15.32
N GLY A 298 -8.88 17.19 -14.52
CA GLY A 298 -10.13 17.80 -14.05
C GLY A 298 -10.88 17.00 -12.97
N THR A 299 -10.36 15.84 -12.54
CA THR A 299 -10.89 15.12 -11.39
C THR A 299 -10.18 15.55 -10.10
N LYS A 300 -10.87 15.48 -8.96
CA LYS A 300 -10.26 15.84 -7.67
C LYS A 300 -9.08 14.91 -7.31
N VAL A 301 -9.11 13.62 -7.68
CA VAL A 301 -7.95 12.72 -7.52
C VAL A 301 -6.80 13.11 -8.45
N GLY A 302 -7.10 13.49 -9.69
CA GLY A 302 -6.09 13.97 -10.65
C GLY A 302 -5.34 15.21 -10.16
N GLU A 303 -6.07 16.17 -9.59
CA GLU A 303 -5.48 17.38 -8.99
C GLU A 303 -4.48 17.04 -7.87
N MET A 304 -4.78 16.04 -7.04
CA MET A 304 -3.92 15.62 -5.93
C MET A 304 -2.57 15.07 -6.40
N ILE A 305 -2.52 14.46 -7.59
CA ILE A 305 -1.28 13.90 -8.13
C ILE A 305 -0.27 15.00 -8.47
N LYS A 306 -0.70 16.26 -8.66
CA LYS A 306 0.16 17.37 -9.10
C LYS A 306 1.00 16.97 -10.31
N TYR A 307 0.33 16.46 -11.34
CA TYR A 307 0.94 15.82 -12.50
C TYR A 307 1.99 16.69 -13.19
N ASP A 308 1.73 18.00 -13.31
CA ASP A 308 2.67 18.95 -13.89
C ASP A 308 4.00 19.05 -13.14
N ARG A 309 3.97 18.83 -11.82
CA ARG A 309 5.16 18.92 -10.96
C ARG A 309 5.99 17.62 -10.98
N TYR A 310 5.32 16.46 -10.96
CA TYR A 310 6.00 15.18 -10.71
C TYR A 310 6.07 14.25 -11.94
N CYS A 311 5.25 14.51 -12.97
CA CYS A 311 5.14 13.63 -14.13
C CYS A 311 5.55 14.28 -15.45
N LYS A 312 5.65 15.60 -15.56
CA LYS A 312 6.18 16.23 -16.78
C LYS A 312 7.71 16.19 -16.79
N ALA A 313 8.26 15.91 -17.97
CA ALA A 313 9.71 15.78 -18.20
C ALA A 313 10.41 17.12 -18.01
#